data_AF-A0A0G1HYU9-F1
#
_entry.id   AF-A0A0G1HYU9-F1
#
_cell.length_a   1.000
_cell.length_b   1.000
_cell.length_c   1.000
_cell.angle_alpha   90.00
_cell.angle_beta   90.00
_cell.angle_gamma   90.00
#
_symmetry.space_group_name_H-M   'P 1'
#
loop_
_entity.id
_entity.type
_entity.pdbx_description
1 polymer ?
#
loop_
_entity_poly.entity_id
_entity_poly.type
_entity_poly.pdbx_seq_one_letter_code
_entity_poly.pdbx_strand_id
1 'polypeptide(L)'
;MKSNITLSRARQETGSYCGPAVMQMLVSSLGLSMDQETLIDACKARKTVMREGIPLNDLSKGLQEMYPELDVWWKSEATIEDIQNLLDNGYFVGVDWQGIFSGDEYGDDEVNKWGDFWNKIIGAPEVKGEQGHYCVALEVNKKKGYLRFADPYGHYAGKDRFVALWEFEERWWDDRIGKDEKGKKTYVLESKLMFLVTKKGDEFPKSLGMMRV
;
A
#
# COMPACT_ATOMS: atom_id res chain seq x y z
N MET A 1 -29.38 -4.91 2.79
CA MET A 1 -28.60 -6.01 2.16
C MET A 1 -27.20 -5.48 1.95
N LYS A 2 -26.17 -6.10 2.55
CA LYS A 2 -24.79 -5.83 2.11
C LYS A 2 -24.73 -6.24 0.65
N SER A 3 -24.42 -5.31 -0.27
CA SER A 3 -24.16 -5.68 -1.66
C SER A 3 -23.11 -6.79 -1.68
N ASN A 4 -23.17 -7.69 -2.67
CA ASN A 4 -22.09 -8.65 -2.90
C ASN A 4 -20.87 -7.85 -3.39
N ILE A 5 -20.17 -7.19 -2.47
CA ILE A 5 -18.91 -6.50 -2.75
C ILE A 5 -17.89 -7.60 -3.05
N THR A 6 -17.52 -7.74 -4.31
CA THR A 6 -16.51 -8.68 -4.76
C THR A 6 -15.24 -7.94 -5.08
N LEU A 7 -14.13 -8.33 -4.46
CA LEU A 7 -12.80 -7.84 -4.77
C LEU A 7 -12.21 -8.65 -5.93
N SER A 8 -11.90 -8.01 -7.05
CA SER A 8 -11.09 -8.64 -8.10
C SER A 8 -9.64 -8.73 -7.64
N ARG A 9 -8.96 -9.83 -7.94
CA ARG A 9 -7.53 -9.99 -7.64
C ARG A 9 -6.69 -9.39 -8.75
N ALA A 10 -5.64 -8.68 -8.38
CA ALA A 10 -4.66 -8.13 -9.31
C ALA A 10 -3.26 -8.62 -8.94
N ARG A 11 -2.48 -8.99 -9.96
CA ARG A 11 -1.04 -9.21 -9.84
C ARG A 11 -0.34 -7.89 -10.15
N GLN A 12 0.69 -7.51 -9.39
CA GLN A 12 1.54 -6.38 -9.76
C GLN A 12 2.33 -6.69 -11.03
N GLU A 13 2.33 -5.76 -11.97
CA GLU A 13 2.97 -5.96 -13.28
C GLU A 13 4.50 -5.93 -13.20
N THR A 14 5.05 -5.19 -12.24
CA THR A 14 6.50 -5.08 -11.97
C THR A 14 6.78 -5.21 -10.47
N GLY A 15 8.05 -5.33 -10.08
CA GLY A 15 8.47 -5.41 -8.68
C GLY A 15 8.05 -4.22 -7.81
N SER A 16 7.74 -3.07 -8.43
CA SER A 16 7.46 -1.81 -7.73
C SER A 16 6.00 -1.35 -7.86
N TYR A 17 5.11 -2.20 -8.41
CA TYR A 17 3.71 -1.86 -8.69
C TYR A 17 2.71 -2.40 -7.64
N CYS A 18 3.19 -2.75 -6.44
CA CYS A 18 2.31 -3.22 -5.36
C CYS A 18 1.20 -2.19 -5.01
N GLY A 19 1.54 -0.90 -4.93
CA GLY A 19 0.57 0.19 -4.69
C GLY A 19 -0.51 0.30 -5.77
N PRO A 20 -0.14 0.45 -7.06
CA PRO A 20 -1.10 0.42 -8.17
C PRO A 20 -1.99 -0.82 -8.20
N ALA A 21 -1.42 -2.01 -7.97
CA ALA A 21 -2.19 -3.24 -7.93
C ALA A 21 -3.19 -3.26 -6.76
N VAL A 22 -2.81 -2.78 -5.58
CA VAL A 22 -3.72 -2.63 -4.44
C VAL A 22 -4.85 -1.64 -4.75
N MET A 23 -4.54 -0.48 -5.33
CA MET A 23 -5.56 0.48 -5.76
C MET A 23 -6.53 -0.14 -6.78
N GLN A 24 -6.03 -0.94 -7.73
CA GLN A 24 -6.86 -1.67 -8.70
C GLN A 24 -7.84 -2.61 -7.99
N MET A 25 -7.36 -3.37 -6.99
CA MET A 25 -8.22 -4.24 -6.19
C MET A 25 -9.27 -3.43 -5.43
N LEU A 26 -8.89 -2.39 -4.69
CA LEU A 26 -9.82 -1.57 -3.90
C LEU A 26 -10.89 -0.90 -4.78
N VAL A 27 -10.51 -0.35 -5.93
CA VAL A 27 -11.45 0.25 -6.90
C VAL A 27 -12.42 -0.81 -7.46
N SER A 28 -11.95 -2.03 -7.69
CA SER A 28 -12.82 -3.14 -8.15
C SER A 28 -13.93 -3.48 -7.19
N SER A 29 -13.72 -3.30 -5.88
CA SER A 29 -14.76 -3.51 -4.87
C SER A 29 -15.96 -2.56 -5.05
N LEU A 30 -15.74 -1.41 -5.71
CA LEU A 30 -16.77 -0.41 -6.01
C LEU A 30 -17.46 -0.67 -7.37
N GLY A 31 -17.13 -1.77 -8.05
CA GLY A 31 -17.66 -2.11 -9.37
C GLY A 31 -17.00 -1.35 -10.52
N LEU A 32 -15.81 -0.77 -10.28
CA LEU A 32 -15.04 -0.02 -11.27
C LEU A 32 -13.82 -0.83 -11.72
N SER A 33 -13.34 -0.61 -12.93
CA SER A 33 -12.12 -1.24 -13.44
C SER A 33 -11.04 -0.20 -13.62
N MET A 34 -9.82 -0.49 -13.13
CA MET A 34 -8.65 0.38 -13.25
C MET A 34 -7.48 -0.42 -13.83
N ASP A 35 -6.62 0.25 -14.58
CA ASP A 35 -5.37 -0.27 -15.15
C ASP A 35 -4.17 0.29 -14.37
N GLN A 36 -3.18 -0.55 -14.06
CA GLN A 36 -2.05 -0.13 -13.21
C GLN A 36 -1.21 0.92 -13.92
N GLU A 37 -0.94 0.72 -15.21
CA GLU A 37 -0.12 1.63 -16.02
C GLU A 37 -0.75 3.01 -16.15
N THR A 38 -2.06 3.06 -16.33
CA THR A 38 -2.81 4.32 -16.37
C THR A 38 -2.71 5.06 -15.03
N LEU A 39 -2.76 4.34 -13.90
CA LEU A 39 -2.57 4.97 -12.59
C LEU A 39 -1.14 5.48 -12.39
N ILE A 40 -0.11 4.77 -12.87
CA ILE A 40 1.28 5.24 -12.85
C ILE A 40 1.43 6.56 -13.60
N ASP A 41 0.79 6.67 -14.76
CA ASP A 41 0.80 7.88 -15.58
C ASP A 41 0.08 9.05 -14.89
N ALA A 42 -1.09 8.79 -14.29
CA ALA A 42 -1.82 9.78 -13.48
C ALA A 42 -1.00 10.24 -12.25
N CYS A 43 -0.25 9.34 -11.62
CA CYS A 43 0.68 9.67 -10.54
C CYS A 43 1.93 10.43 -11.02
N LYS A 44 2.18 10.51 -12.32
CA LYS A 44 3.41 11.07 -12.93
C LYS A 44 4.68 10.38 -12.41
N ALA A 45 4.58 9.10 -12.09
CA ALA A 45 5.61 8.35 -11.36
C ALA A 45 6.49 7.47 -12.26
N ARG A 46 6.25 7.42 -13.58
CA ARG A 46 6.98 6.58 -14.56
C ARG A 46 8.50 6.52 -14.36
N LYS A 47 9.12 7.66 -14.05
CA LYS A 47 10.58 7.80 -13.94
C LYS A 47 11.16 7.39 -12.59
N THR A 48 10.31 7.29 -11.56
CA THR A 48 10.75 7.10 -10.16
C THR A 48 10.22 5.80 -9.57
N VAL A 49 9.08 5.30 -10.04
CA VAL A 49 8.37 4.16 -9.44
C VAL A 49 9.24 2.92 -9.26
N MET A 50 10.07 2.57 -10.25
CA MET A 50 10.92 1.39 -10.16
C MET A 50 11.89 1.48 -8.96
N ARG A 51 12.43 2.67 -8.69
CA ARG A 51 13.41 2.88 -7.63
C ARG A 51 12.78 3.20 -6.27
N GLU A 52 11.68 3.95 -6.27
CA GLU A 52 11.16 4.62 -5.08
C GLU A 52 9.76 4.13 -4.67
N GLY A 53 9.12 3.27 -5.46
CA GLY A 53 7.70 2.99 -5.32
C GLY A 53 6.85 4.25 -5.55
N ILE A 54 5.62 4.23 -5.03
CA ILE A 54 4.71 5.39 -5.06
C ILE A 54 4.08 5.56 -3.68
N PRO A 55 4.29 6.70 -3.00
CA PRO A 55 3.64 6.99 -1.73
C PRO A 55 2.12 7.05 -1.87
N LEU A 56 1.40 6.68 -0.80
CA LEU A 56 -0.08 6.73 -0.77
C LEU A 56 -0.66 8.08 -1.19
N ASN A 57 -0.02 9.19 -0.82
CA ASN A 57 -0.47 10.54 -1.21
C ASN A 57 -0.48 10.74 -2.73
N ASP A 58 0.48 10.19 -3.45
CA ASP A 58 0.55 10.33 -4.91
C ASP A 58 -0.35 9.32 -5.60
N LEU A 59 -0.48 8.09 -5.05
CA LEU A 59 -1.51 7.13 -5.47
C LEU A 59 -2.91 7.73 -5.36
N SER A 60 -3.21 8.43 -4.26
CA SER A 60 -4.51 9.09 -4.05
C SER A 60 -4.77 10.18 -5.08
N LYS A 61 -3.81 11.06 -5.33
CA LYS A 61 -3.94 12.12 -6.35
C LYS A 61 -4.15 11.52 -7.75
N GLY A 62 -3.35 10.52 -8.11
CA GLY A 62 -3.50 9.82 -9.39
C GLY A 62 -4.87 9.15 -9.53
N LEU A 63 -5.35 8.51 -8.46
CA LEU A 63 -6.68 7.92 -8.42
C LEU A 63 -7.78 8.98 -8.60
N GLN A 64 -7.68 10.12 -7.92
CA GLN A 64 -8.66 11.21 -8.01
C GLN A 64 -8.63 11.92 -9.37
N GLU A 65 -7.50 11.93 -10.06
CA GLU A 65 -7.41 12.40 -11.46
C GLU A 65 -8.20 11.48 -12.40
N MET A 66 -8.16 10.16 -12.16
CA MET A 66 -8.89 9.17 -12.95
C MET A 66 -10.38 9.04 -12.57
N TYR A 67 -10.69 9.12 -11.29
CA TYR A 67 -12.03 8.98 -10.71
C TYR A 67 -12.31 10.08 -9.67
N PRO A 68 -12.73 11.28 -10.12
CA PRO A 68 -12.99 12.43 -9.24
C PRO A 68 -14.11 12.20 -8.19
N GLU A 69 -14.90 11.14 -8.36
CA GLU A 69 -15.96 10.71 -7.45
C GLU A 69 -15.48 9.78 -6.33
N LEU A 70 -14.19 9.43 -6.27
CA LEU A 70 -13.62 8.59 -5.22
C LEU A 70 -12.81 9.41 -4.21
N ASP A 71 -12.83 8.97 -2.95
CA ASP A 71 -12.00 9.48 -1.87
C ASP A 71 -11.07 8.37 -1.37
N VAL A 72 -9.81 8.72 -1.06
CA VAL A 72 -8.89 7.85 -0.33
C VAL A 72 -8.84 8.29 1.12
N TRP A 73 -9.02 7.32 2.02
CA TRP A 73 -8.93 7.52 3.46
C TRP A 73 -7.73 6.77 3.98
N TRP A 74 -7.06 7.33 4.98
CA TRP A 74 -5.89 6.71 5.60
C TRP A 74 -5.88 6.90 7.13
N LYS A 75 -5.12 6.05 7.80
CA LYS A 75 -4.82 6.17 9.23
C LYS A 75 -3.42 5.61 9.48
N SER A 76 -2.58 6.37 10.18
CA SER A 76 -1.34 5.89 10.79
C SER A 76 -1.58 5.43 12.22
N GLU A 77 -0.63 4.69 12.80
CA GLU A 77 -0.75 4.15 14.15
C GLU A 77 -2.04 3.33 14.33
N ALA A 78 -2.50 2.69 13.26
CA ALA A 78 -3.68 1.86 13.29
C ALA A 78 -3.43 0.57 14.07
N THR A 79 -4.51 -0.09 14.46
CA THR A 79 -4.51 -1.34 15.22
C THR A 79 -5.16 -2.46 14.43
N ILE A 80 -4.93 -3.71 14.82
CA ILE A 80 -5.67 -4.87 14.27
C ILE A 80 -7.18 -4.70 14.44
N GLU A 81 -7.60 -4.04 15.52
CA GLU A 81 -9.02 -3.72 15.77
C GLU A 81 -9.58 -2.71 14.75
N ASP A 82 -8.79 -1.74 14.32
CA ASP A 82 -9.20 -0.81 13.26
C ASP A 82 -9.47 -1.54 11.92
N ILE A 83 -8.56 -2.46 11.55
CA ILE A 83 -8.72 -3.30 10.35
C ILE A 83 -9.99 -4.14 10.47
N GLN A 84 -10.18 -4.83 11.60
CA GLN A 84 -11.36 -5.66 11.84
C GLN A 84 -12.66 -4.84 11.73
N ASN A 85 -12.71 -3.67 12.35
CA ASN A 85 -13.90 -2.81 12.34
C ASN A 85 -14.27 -2.35 10.92
N LEU A 86 -13.29 -2.02 10.09
CA LEU A 86 -13.54 -1.68 8.69
C LEU A 86 -14.07 -2.88 7.88
N LEU A 87 -13.45 -4.05 8.04
CA LEU A 87 -13.88 -5.28 7.37
C LEU A 87 -15.30 -5.68 7.77
N ASP A 88 -15.65 -5.59 9.06
CA ASP A 88 -16.98 -5.90 9.58
C ASP A 88 -18.05 -4.96 9.02
N ASN A 89 -17.67 -3.73 8.68
CA ASN A 89 -18.50 -2.73 8.04
C ASN A 89 -18.47 -2.78 6.51
N GLY A 90 -17.77 -3.76 5.92
CA GLY A 90 -17.78 -4.05 4.49
C GLY A 90 -16.76 -3.26 3.67
N TYR A 91 -15.76 -2.66 4.32
CA TYR A 91 -14.65 -2.00 3.65
C TYR A 91 -13.47 -2.95 3.50
N PHE A 92 -12.91 -3.03 2.28
CA PHE A 92 -11.59 -3.62 2.10
C PHE A 92 -10.52 -2.61 2.49
N VAL A 93 -9.43 -3.10 3.09
CA VAL A 93 -8.43 -2.25 3.73
C VAL A 93 -7.07 -2.51 3.09
N GLY A 94 -6.51 -1.50 2.43
CA GLY A 94 -5.10 -1.49 2.06
C GLY A 94 -4.22 -1.31 3.30
N VAL A 95 -3.10 -2.02 3.36
CA VAL A 95 -2.08 -1.88 4.41
C VAL A 95 -0.70 -1.74 3.77
N ASP A 96 0.18 -1.01 4.45
CA ASP A 96 1.60 -0.89 4.10
C ASP A 96 2.46 -1.55 5.17
N TRP A 97 3.32 -2.49 4.80
CA TRP A 97 4.10 -3.28 5.74
C TRP A 97 5.42 -3.77 5.12
N GLN A 98 6.38 -4.18 5.95
CA GLN A 98 7.60 -4.85 5.50
C GLN A 98 7.26 -6.21 4.91
N GLY A 99 7.21 -6.31 3.58
CA GLY A 99 6.89 -7.53 2.86
C GLY A 99 7.90 -8.65 3.13
N ILE A 100 7.49 -9.91 2.96
CA ILE A 100 8.41 -11.05 2.94
C ILE A 100 8.36 -11.62 1.54
N PHE A 101 9.47 -11.48 0.83
CA PHE A 101 9.61 -11.82 -0.59
C PHE A 101 10.59 -12.97 -0.76
N SER A 102 10.32 -13.85 -1.73
CA SER A 102 11.35 -14.74 -2.27
C SER A 102 12.12 -13.96 -3.33
N GLY A 103 13.45 -13.85 -3.19
CA GLY A 103 14.30 -12.99 -4.03
C GLY A 103 14.44 -13.40 -5.50
N ASP A 104 13.50 -14.17 -6.06
CA ASP A 104 13.61 -14.82 -7.36
C ASP A 104 12.66 -14.29 -8.44
N GLU A 105 11.59 -13.56 -8.10
CA GLU A 105 10.51 -13.34 -9.08
C GLU A 105 10.61 -12.03 -9.89
N TYR A 106 11.10 -10.93 -9.31
CA TYR A 106 11.14 -9.64 -10.00
C TYR A 106 12.55 -9.13 -10.31
N GLY A 107 13.59 -9.88 -9.92
CA GLY A 107 15.00 -9.52 -10.10
C GLY A 107 15.38 -8.31 -9.24
N ASP A 108 16.36 -8.47 -8.36
CA ASP A 108 16.88 -7.35 -7.56
C ASP A 108 17.33 -6.23 -8.50
N ASP A 109 16.66 -5.08 -8.42
CA ASP A 109 17.03 -3.88 -9.17
C ASP A 109 18.48 -3.51 -8.87
N GLU A 110 19.25 -3.22 -9.93
CA GLU A 110 20.68 -2.93 -9.86
C GLU A 110 20.99 -1.84 -8.82
N VAL A 111 21.53 -2.27 -7.67
CA VAL A 111 22.04 -1.39 -6.63
C VAL A 111 23.12 -0.48 -7.23
N ASN A 112 22.85 0.82 -7.31
CA ASN A 112 23.79 1.80 -7.83
C ASN A 112 24.90 2.09 -6.81
N LYS A 113 25.87 1.17 -6.72
CA LYS A 113 26.96 1.15 -5.72
C LYS A 113 27.72 2.47 -5.58
N TRP A 114 27.83 3.26 -6.65
CA TRP A 114 28.48 4.58 -6.61
C TRP A 114 27.63 5.65 -5.93
N GLY A 115 26.31 5.63 -6.13
CA GLY A 115 25.38 6.53 -5.45
C GLY A 115 25.35 6.29 -3.94
N ASP A 116 25.36 5.02 -3.53
CA ASP A 116 25.33 4.62 -2.12
C ASP A 116 26.60 5.04 -1.37
N PHE A 117 27.76 4.91 -2.03
CA PHE A 117 29.02 5.39 -1.48
C PHE A 117 29.00 6.89 -1.18
N TRP A 118 28.50 7.71 -2.11
CA TRP A 118 28.39 9.16 -1.88
C TRP A 118 27.37 9.52 -0.82
N ASN A 119 26.21 8.85 -0.79
CA ASN A 119 25.18 9.05 0.24
C ASN A 119 25.77 8.81 1.65
N LYS A 120 26.58 7.75 1.80
CA LYS A 120 27.25 7.41 3.06
C LYS A 120 28.27 8.46 3.50
N ILE A 121 29.06 9.01 2.56
CA ILE A 121 30.06 10.04 2.85
C ILE A 121 29.40 11.33 3.36
N ILE A 122 28.29 11.74 2.76
CA ILE A 122 27.63 13.01 3.10
C ILE A 122 26.64 12.89 4.26
N GLY A 123 26.51 11.71 4.87
CA GLY A 123 25.54 11.44 5.93
C GLY A 123 24.09 11.60 5.46
N ALA A 124 23.81 11.21 4.21
CA ALA A 124 22.45 11.20 3.70
C ALA A 124 21.59 10.20 4.50
N PRO A 125 20.27 10.45 4.65
CA PRO A 125 19.40 9.49 5.31
C PRO A 125 19.32 8.18 4.50
N GLU A 126 19.28 7.06 5.20
CA GLU A 126 19.22 5.70 4.63
C GLU A 126 17.94 5.00 5.11
N VAL A 127 17.38 4.15 4.24
CA VAL A 127 16.26 3.25 4.55
C VAL A 127 16.76 2.13 5.46
N LYS A 128 15.97 1.76 6.46
CA LYS A 128 16.32 0.72 7.45
C LYS A 128 15.56 -0.58 7.22
N GLY A 129 14.37 -0.50 6.63
CA GLY A 129 13.57 -1.65 6.25
C GLY A 129 14.20 -2.47 5.13
N GLU A 130 13.61 -3.65 4.91
CA GLU A 130 13.95 -4.53 3.80
C GLU A 130 13.32 -3.97 2.52
N GLN A 131 11.99 -4.06 2.43
CA GLN A 131 11.21 -3.59 1.30
C GLN A 131 9.73 -3.43 1.72
N GLY A 132 9.24 -2.19 1.65
CA GLY A 132 7.84 -1.85 1.83
C GLY A 132 6.93 -2.55 0.82
N HIS A 133 5.72 -2.88 1.25
CA HIS A 133 4.77 -3.62 0.44
C HIS A 133 3.33 -3.27 0.75
N TYR A 134 2.56 -2.98 -0.30
CA TYR A 134 1.12 -2.81 -0.19
C TYR A 134 0.38 -4.13 -0.38
N CYS A 135 -0.59 -4.40 0.50
CA CYS A 135 -1.52 -5.53 0.41
C CYS A 135 -2.96 -5.11 0.76
N VAL A 136 -3.96 -5.92 0.42
CA VAL A 136 -5.34 -5.73 0.89
C VAL A 136 -5.68 -6.76 1.97
N ALA A 137 -6.01 -6.31 3.18
CA ALA A 137 -6.56 -7.17 4.22
C ALA A 137 -7.99 -7.61 3.87
N LEU A 138 -8.28 -8.89 4.12
CA LEU A 138 -9.56 -9.54 3.77
C LEU A 138 -10.27 -10.13 4.99
N GLU A 139 -9.51 -10.51 6.02
CA GLU A 139 -10.04 -11.11 7.24
C GLU A 139 -9.00 -11.01 8.36
N VAL A 140 -9.45 -10.58 9.52
CA VAL A 140 -8.73 -10.73 10.78
C VAL A 140 -9.35 -11.91 11.54
N ASN A 141 -8.54 -12.89 11.94
CA ASN A 141 -9.00 -14.03 12.74
C ASN A 141 -8.22 -14.11 14.04
N LYS A 142 -8.67 -13.36 15.06
CA LYS A 142 -8.00 -13.31 16.38
C LYS A 142 -7.97 -14.64 17.12
N LYS A 143 -8.98 -15.49 16.90
CA LYS A 143 -9.04 -16.83 17.52
C LYS A 143 -7.96 -17.77 16.98
N LYS A 144 -7.72 -17.73 15.68
CA LYS A 144 -6.68 -18.53 15.01
C LYS A 144 -5.33 -17.81 14.91
N GLY A 145 -5.30 -16.51 15.23
CA GLY A 145 -4.08 -15.71 15.30
C GLY A 145 -3.52 -15.29 13.94
N TYR A 146 -4.35 -15.08 12.91
CA TYR A 146 -3.87 -14.64 11.59
C TYR A 146 -4.61 -13.43 11.01
N LEU A 147 -3.93 -12.78 10.06
CA LEU A 147 -4.49 -11.86 9.08
C LEU A 147 -4.40 -12.49 7.69
N ARG A 148 -5.47 -12.40 6.92
CA ARG A 148 -5.56 -12.90 5.54
C ARG A 148 -5.49 -11.74 4.55
N PHE A 149 -4.61 -11.82 3.56
CA PHE A 149 -4.38 -10.79 2.55
C PHE A 149 -4.73 -11.25 1.13
N ALA A 150 -5.14 -10.30 0.29
CA ALA A 150 -4.86 -10.31 -1.14
C ALA A 150 -3.52 -9.61 -1.35
N ASP A 151 -2.50 -10.40 -1.69
CA ASP A 151 -1.15 -9.92 -1.92
C ASP A 151 -0.92 -9.85 -3.45
N PRO A 152 -0.58 -8.68 -4.02
CA PRO A 152 -0.41 -8.54 -5.46
C PRO A 152 0.92 -9.12 -5.96
N TYR A 153 1.85 -9.48 -5.07
CA TYR A 153 3.16 -10.01 -5.45
C TYR A 153 3.02 -11.35 -6.17
N GLY A 154 3.74 -11.54 -7.28
CA GLY A 154 3.53 -12.61 -8.25
C GLY A 154 3.33 -14.02 -7.66
N HIS A 155 4.14 -14.44 -6.69
CA HIS A 155 4.06 -15.74 -6.04
C HIS A 155 2.74 -15.95 -5.29
N TYR A 156 2.21 -14.86 -4.74
CA TYR A 156 0.98 -14.85 -3.94
C TYR A 156 -0.24 -14.39 -4.75
N ALA A 157 -0.04 -13.77 -5.91
CA ALA A 157 -1.10 -13.19 -6.72
C ALA A 157 -2.14 -14.25 -7.12
N GLY A 158 -3.41 -13.91 -6.94
CA GLY A 158 -4.53 -14.83 -7.17
C GLY A 158 -4.78 -15.86 -6.07
N LYS A 159 -3.96 -15.88 -5.01
CA LYS A 159 -4.15 -16.68 -3.80
C LYS A 159 -4.27 -15.78 -2.58
N ASP A 160 -4.85 -16.32 -1.51
CA ASP A 160 -4.84 -15.66 -0.21
C ASP A 160 -3.56 -15.99 0.53
N ARG A 161 -2.95 -14.96 1.08
CA ARG A 161 -1.81 -15.09 1.98
C ARG A 161 -2.29 -15.02 3.43
N PHE A 162 -1.74 -15.86 4.28
CA PHE A 162 -2.02 -15.87 5.72
C PHE A 162 -0.74 -15.52 6.46
N VAL A 163 -0.80 -14.51 7.31
CA VAL A 163 0.32 -14.07 8.15
C VAL A 163 -0.14 -14.09 9.60
N ALA A 164 0.72 -14.53 10.51
CA ALA A 164 0.38 -14.51 11.92
C ALA A 164 0.20 -13.05 12.40
N LEU A 165 -0.77 -12.80 13.29
CA LEU A 165 -1.06 -11.41 13.73
C LEU A 165 0.16 -10.75 14.38
N TRP A 166 0.88 -11.48 15.23
CA TRP A 166 2.09 -10.97 15.89
C TRP A 166 3.18 -10.59 14.88
N GLU A 167 3.38 -11.42 13.86
CA GLU A 167 4.38 -11.18 12.81
C GLU A 167 4.00 -9.98 11.95
N PHE A 168 2.71 -9.87 11.59
CA PHE A 168 2.23 -8.68 10.90
C PHE A 168 2.44 -7.42 11.74
N GLU A 169 2.05 -7.41 13.01
CA GLU A 169 2.23 -6.24 13.89
C GLU A 169 3.69 -5.80 14.03
N GLU A 170 4.64 -6.74 14.10
CA GLU A 170 6.09 -6.45 14.12
C GLU A 170 6.61 -5.85 12.80
N ARG A 171 5.98 -6.23 11.68
CA ARG A 171 6.35 -5.81 10.33
C ARG A 171 5.45 -4.70 9.78
N TRP A 172 4.48 -4.21 10.54
CA TRP A 172 3.49 -3.24 10.08
C TRP A 172 4.02 -1.81 10.12
N TRP A 173 5.05 -1.57 9.32
CA TRP A 173 5.66 -0.28 9.10
C TRP A 173 6.39 -0.30 7.75
N ASP A 174 6.60 0.88 7.18
CA ASP A 174 7.48 1.08 6.05
C ASP A 174 8.34 2.33 6.23
N ASP A 175 9.48 2.38 5.56
CA ASP A 175 10.32 3.54 5.53
C ASP A 175 10.87 3.86 4.15
N ARG A 176 11.00 5.15 3.88
CA ARG A 176 11.48 5.64 2.59
C ARG A 176 12.27 6.93 2.72
N ILE A 177 12.92 7.30 1.63
CA ILE A 177 13.55 8.61 1.48
C ILE A 177 12.60 9.54 0.72
N GLY A 178 11.93 10.41 1.46
CA GLY A 178 11.14 11.51 0.90
C GLY A 178 11.98 12.75 0.59
N LYS A 179 11.29 13.84 0.25
CA LYS A 179 11.88 15.17 0.10
C LYS A 179 11.10 16.18 0.96
N ASP A 180 11.80 17.09 1.62
CA ASP A 180 11.18 18.22 2.30
C ASP A 180 10.72 19.30 1.31
N GLU A 181 10.12 20.39 1.82
CA GLU A 181 9.64 21.53 1.01
C GLU A 181 10.75 22.20 0.18
N LYS A 182 12.02 22.03 0.56
CA LYS A 182 13.20 22.57 -0.13
C LYS A 182 13.82 21.57 -1.09
N GLY A 183 13.22 20.37 -1.23
CA GLY A 183 13.72 19.29 -2.06
C GLY A 183 14.86 18.48 -1.43
N LYS A 184 15.21 18.72 -0.16
CA LYS A 184 16.26 17.97 0.55
C LYS A 184 15.71 16.60 0.93
N LYS A 185 16.52 15.55 0.70
CA LYS A 185 16.21 14.18 1.11
C LYS A 185 15.92 14.13 2.62
N THR A 186 14.81 13.52 3.00
CA THR A 186 14.43 13.28 4.39
C THR A 186 14.01 11.83 4.58
N TYR A 187 14.31 11.28 5.74
CA TYR A 187 13.78 9.99 6.16
C TYR A 187 12.30 10.12 6.50
N VAL A 188 11.48 9.19 6.04
CA VAL A 188 10.05 9.10 6.32
C VAL A 188 9.78 7.70 6.84
N LEU A 189 9.18 7.61 8.03
CA LEU A 189 8.67 6.37 8.60
C LEU A 189 7.15 6.40 8.59
N GLU A 190 6.55 5.40 8.00
CA GLU A 190 5.12 5.15 8.00
C GLU A 190 4.84 3.96 8.91
N SER A 191 4.37 4.28 10.12
CA SER A 191 4.06 3.27 11.13
C SER A 191 2.58 2.92 11.08
N LYS A 192 2.30 1.62 10.94
CA LYS A 192 0.96 1.01 10.95
C LYS A 192 -0.04 1.74 10.05
N LEU A 193 0.38 1.98 8.81
CA LEU A 193 -0.43 2.63 7.80
C LEU A 193 -1.50 1.65 7.30
N MET A 194 -2.75 2.10 7.34
CA MET A 194 -3.86 1.52 6.59
C MET A 194 -4.59 2.58 5.78
N PHE A 195 -5.25 2.15 4.71
CA PHE A 195 -6.03 3.01 3.84
C PHE A 195 -7.16 2.26 3.17
N LEU A 196 -8.11 2.99 2.58
CA LEU A 196 -9.19 2.44 1.79
C LEU A 196 -9.68 3.45 0.77
N VAL A 197 -10.46 2.98 -0.20
CA VAL A 197 -11.10 3.81 -1.23
C VAL A 197 -12.60 3.77 -1.03
N THR A 198 -13.25 4.93 -0.99
CA THR A 198 -14.72 5.06 -0.94
C THR A 198 -15.23 5.89 -2.11
N LYS A 199 -16.55 5.86 -2.31
CA LYS A 199 -17.22 6.93 -3.05
C LYS A 199 -17.22 8.21 -2.21
N LYS A 200 -17.20 9.35 -2.88
CA LYS A 200 -17.27 10.66 -2.27
C LYS A 200 -18.54 10.82 -1.45
N GLY A 201 -18.39 11.39 -0.26
CA GLY A 201 -19.49 11.59 0.70
C GLY A 201 -19.75 10.42 1.65
N ASP A 202 -18.99 9.33 1.54
CA ASP A 202 -18.94 8.33 2.61
C ASP A 202 -18.16 8.90 3.81
N GLU A 203 -18.80 9.01 4.97
CA GLU A 203 -18.21 9.57 6.19
C GLU A 203 -17.92 8.51 7.25
N PHE A 204 -18.29 7.24 7.03
CA PHE A 204 -18.07 6.20 8.05
C PHE A 204 -16.59 6.05 8.44
N PRO A 205 -15.61 6.05 7.50
CA PRO A 205 -14.18 5.97 7.85
C PRO A 205 -13.73 7.04 8.85
N LYS A 206 -14.30 8.25 8.78
CA LYS A 206 -14.02 9.35 9.70
C LYS A 206 -14.36 9.01 11.14
N SER A 207 -15.43 8.24 11.38
CA SER A 207 -15.84 7.81 12.72
C SER A 207 -14.82 6.88 13.38
N LEU A 208 -13.96 6.23 12.59
CA LEU A 208 -12.85 5.38 13.05
C LEU A 208 -11.52 6.14 13.15
N GLY A 209 -11.55 7.48 13.01
CA GLY A 209 -10.38 8.33 13.07
C GLY A 209 -9.52 8.31 11.81
N MET A 210 -10.06 7.84 10.67
CA MET A 210 -9.37 7.99 9.39
C MET A 210 -9.45 9.43 8.88
N MET A 211 -8.41 9.85 8.18
CA MET A 211 -8.32 11.14 7.51
C MET A 211 -8.42 10.93 6.01
N ARG A 212 -9.05 11.88 5.30
CA ARG A 212 -8.93 11.91 3.83
C ARG A 212 -7.52 12.36 3.48
N VAL A 213 -6.97 11.75 2.43
CA VAL A 213 -5.68 12.15 1.84
C VAL A 213 -5.79 13.54 1.21
#